data_AF-A0A926B3S1-F1
#
_entry.id   AF-A0A926B3S1-F1
#
_cell.length_a   1.000
_cell.length_b   1.000
_cell.length_c   1.000
_cell.angle_alpha   90.00
_cell.angle_beta   90.00
_cell.angle_gamma   90.00
#
_symmetry.space_group_name_H-M   'P 1'
#
loop_
_entity.id
_entity.type
_entity.pdbx_description
1 polymer ?
#
loop_
_entity_poly.entity_id
_entity_poly.type
_entity_poly.pdbx_seq_one_letter_code
_entity_poly.pdbx_strand_id
1 'polypeptide(L)'
;EAADALALPLKTKDEVLTAGKLLLERLNCDNVLITLGSEGMMLFERNGDVSSVHTRAKNVADVSGAGDTVIATLCAMVASGASMREAAALANVAAGCVVAEPGIIAITSDSLLNAVHEDESLERPL
;
A
#
# COMPACT_ATOMS: atom_id res chain seq x y z
N GLU A 1 -7.39 9.13 -8.04
CA GLU A 1 -6.06 9.29 -8.65
C GLU A 1 -5.83 8.44 -9.89
N ALA A 2 -5.62 7.11 -9.78
CA ALA A 2 -5.33 6.27 -10.96
C ALA A 2 -6.43 6.32 -12.04
N ALA A 3 -7.70 6.24 -11.62
CA ALA A 3 -8.87 6.37 -12.51
C ALA A 3 -8.89 7.72 -13.24
N ASP A 4 -8.60 8.81 -12.50
CA ASP A 4 -8.60 10.17 -13.03
C ASP A 4 -7.43 10.38 -14.01
N ALA A 5 -6.24 9.88 -13.68
CA ALA A 5 -5.05 9.96 -14.52
C ALA A 5 -5.21 9.25 -15.87
N LEU A 6 -6.06 8.21 -15.91
CA LEU A 6 -6.33 7.45 -17.14
C LEU A 6 -7.64 7.86 -17.82
N ALA A 7 -8.49 8.65 -17.17
CA ALA A 7 -9.88 8.89 -17.57
C ALA A 7 -10.67 7.58 -17.80
N LEU A 8 -10.46 6.58 -16.93
CA LEU A 8 -11.10 5.26 -17.00
C LEU A 8 -11.70 4.88 -15.64
N PRO A 9 -12.88 4.24 -15.60
CA PRO A 9 -13.41 3.67 -14.36
C PRO A 9 -12.57 2.47 -13.92
N LEU A 10 -12.27 2.37 -12.62
CA LEU A 10 -11.57 1.24 -12.00
C LEU A 10 -12.46 0.61 -10.93
N LYS A 11 -13.38 -0.27 -11.33
CA LYS A 11 -14.35 -0.94 -10.45
C LYS A 11 -14.09 -2.43 -10.26
N THR A 12 -13.31 -3.02 -11.17
CA THR A 12 -13.00 -4.45 -11.19
C THR A 12 -11.50 -4.66 -11.09
N LYS A 13 -11.10 -5.85 -10.63
CA LYS A 13 -9.68 -6.24 -10.57
C LYS A 13 -9.01 -6.21 -11.95
N ASP A 14 -9.73 -6.59 -13.00
CA ASP A 14 -9.20 -6.58 -14.37
C ASP A 14 -8.96 -5.14 -14.89
N GLU A 15 -9.83 -4.20 -14.54
CA GLU A 15 -9.62 -2.78 -14.85
C GLU A 15 -8.41 -2.22 -14.10
N VAL A 16 -8.23 -2.57 -12.82
CA VAL A 16 -7.05 -2.19 -12.03
C VAL A 16 -5.77 -2.78 -12.64
N LEU A 17 -5.81 -4.06 -13.03
CA LEU A 17 -4.68 -4.73 -13.68
C LEU A 17 -4.28 -4.04 -14.99
N THR A 18 -5.27 -3.65 -15.79
CA THR A 18 -5.06 -2.92 -17.04
C THR A 18 -4.50 -1.53 -16.77
N ALA A 19 -5.05 -0.83 -15.77
CA ALA A 19 -4.62 0.50 -15.38
C ALA A 19 -3.17 0.53 -14.88
N GLY A 20 -2.77 -0.41 -14.02
CA GLY A 20 -1.39 -0.48 -13.53
C GLY A 20 -0.37 -0.68 -14.65
N LYS A 21 -0.67 -1.55 -15.61
CA LYS A 21 0.18 -1.76 -16.81
C LYS A 21 0.26 -0.50 -17.67
N LEU A 22 -0.87 0.15 -17.93
CA LEU A 22 -0.91 1.41 -18.69
C LEU A 22 -0.14 2.53 -17.99
N LEU A 23 -0.23 2.63 -16.67
CA LEU A 23 0.49 3.62 -15.88
C LEU A 23 2.00 3.36 -15.90
N LEU A 24 2.45 2.11 -15.74
CA LEU A 24 3.85 1.74 -15.88
C LEU A 24 4.43 2.19 -17.23
N GLU A 25 3.71 1.92 -18.31
CA GLU A 25 4.14 2.31 -19.66
C GLU A 25 4.14 3.84 -19.84
N ARG A 26 3.04 4.52 -19.49
CA ARG A 26 2.88 5.97 -19.68
C ARG A 26 3.87 6.80 -18.86
N LEU A 27 4.11 6.38 -17.62
CA LEU A 27 5.03 7.08 -16.70
C LEU A 27 6.49 6.67 -16.95
N ASN A 28 6.72 5.59 -17.70
CA ASN A 28 8.02 4.98 -17.92
C ASN A 28 8.81 4.81 -16.61
N CYS A 29 8.15 4.32 -15.56
CA CYS A 29 8.75 4.06 -14.25
C CYS A 29 8.97 2.56 -14.02
N ASP A 30 9.75 2.22 -13.00
CA ASP A 30 10.04 0.82 -12.67
C ASP A 30 8.93 0.14 -11.89
N ASN A 31 8.13 0.93 -11.15
CA ASN A 31 7.10 0.44 -10.25
C ASN A 31 5.88 1.36 -10.27
N VAL A 32 4.68 0.79 -10.19
CA VAL A 32 3.43 1.48 -9.89
C VAL A 32 2.74 0.76 -8.73
N LEU A 33 2.41 1.48 -7.66
CA LEU A 33 1.62 0.97 -6.55
C LEU A 33 0.24 1.65 -6.58
N ILE A 34 -0.83 0.87 -6.67
CA ILE A 34 -2.21 1.37 -6.62
C ILE A 34 -2.82 0.99 -5.28
N THR A 35 -3.25 1.97 -4.50
CA THR A 35 -4.03 1.74 -3.28
C THR A 35 -5.49 1.44 -3.63
N LEU A 36 -6.04 0.38 -3.05
CA LEU A 36 -7.39 -0.13 -3.27
C LEU A 36 -8.29 0.02 -2.02
N GLY A 37 -7.94 0.94 -1.13
CA GLY A 37 -8.65 1.18 0.13
C GLY A 37 -8.71 -0.08 1.00
N SER A 38 -9.91 -0.55 1.30
CA SER A 38 -10.14 -1.76 2.11
C SER A 38 -9.68 -3.06 1.43
N GLU A 39 -9.36 -3.05 0.14
CA GLU A 39 -8.78 -4.24 -0.52
C GLU A 39 -7.23 -4.27 -0.39
N GLY A 40 -6.62 -3.22 0.15
CA GLY A 40 -5.17 -3.11 0.31
C GLY A 40 -4.53 -2.39 -0.86
N MET A 41 -3.52 -2.99 -1.50
CA MET A 41 -2.76 -2.38 -2.59
C MET A 41 -2.36 -3.41 -3.64
N MET A 42 -2.06 -2.93 -4.86
CA MET A 42 -1.53 -3.73 -5.95
C MET A 42 -0.27 -3.09 -6.52
N LEU A 43 0.83 -3.83 -6.50
CA LEU A 43 2.14 -3.44 -7.01
C LEU A 43 2.36 -4.04 -8.40
N PHE A 44 2.80 -3.20 -9.32
CA PHE A 44 3.17 -3.55 -10.69
C PHE A 44 4.62 -3.18 -10.92
N GLU A 45 5.41 -4.10 -11.47
CA GLU A 45 6.84 -3.95 -11.67
C GLU A 45 7.19 -4.05 -13.17
N ARG A 46 8.23 -3.34 -13.62
CA ARG A 46 8.64 -3.29 -15.04
C ARG A 46 9.01 -4.66 -15.62
N ASN A 47 9.45 -5.59 -14.77
CA ASN A 47 9.77 -6.96 -15.18
C ASN A 47 8.53 -7.81 -15.52
N GLY A 48 7.32 -7.26 -15.33
CA GLY A 48 6.04 -7.93 -15.57
C GLY A 48 5.40 -8.53 -14.32
N ASP A 49 6.08 -8.49 -13.18
CA ASP A 49 5.53 -8.97 -11.92
C ASP A 49 4.39 -8.07 -11.42
N VAL A 50 3.35 -8.73 -10.89
CA VAL A 50 2.22 -8.06 -10.26
C VAL A 50 1.92 -8.78 -8.95
N SER A 51 1.87 -8.04 -7.86
CA SER A 51 1.58 -8.60 -6.54
C SER A 51 0.53 -7.78 -5.81
N SER A 52 -0.29 -8.45 -4.99
CA SER A 52 -1.23 -7.79 -4.10
C SER A 52 -0.73 -7.81 -2.67
N VAL A 53 -0.93 -6.69 -1.97
CA VAL A 53 -0.76 -6.56 -0.53
C VAL A 53 -2.16 -6.39 0.05
N HIS A 54 -2.66 -7.42 0.74
CA HIS A 54 -3.99 -7.35 1.36
C HIS A 54 -4.00 -6.32 2.47
N THR A 55 -5.10 -5.57 2.64
CA THR A 55 -5.19 -4.60 3.74
C THR A 55 -4.97 -5.27 5.10
N ARG A 56 -4.34 -4.54 6.01
CA ARG A 56 -4.25 -4.92 7.42
C ARG A 56 -5.13 -4.05 8.32
N ALA A 57 -5.86 -3.10 7.74
CA ALA A 57 -6.80 -2.27 8.49
C ALA A 57 -8.01 -3.10 8.95
N LYS A 58 -8.15 -3.28 10.28
CA LYS A 58 -9.29 -4.02 10.87
C LYS A 58 -10.38 -3.10 11.39
N ASN A 59 -9.99 -1.97 11.98
CA ASN A 59 -10.89 -0.97 12.54
C ASN A 59 -10.52 0.36 11.90
N VAL A 60 -11.36 0.90 11.01
CA VAL A 60 -11.10 2.18 10.35
C VAL A 60 -11.93 3.25 11.06
N ALA A 61 -11.26 4.20 11.71
CA ALA A 61 -11.86 5.34 12.39
C ALA A 61 -11.86 6.59 11.47
N ASP A 62 -10.71 6.89 10.85
CA ASP A 62 -10.51 8.04 9.98
C ASP A 62 -9.48 7.69 8.89
N VAL A 63 -9.77 7.99 7.62
CA VAL A 63 -8.85 7.69 6.50
C VAL A 63 -7.89 8.84 6.17
N SER A 64 -8.00 9.95 6.91
CA SER A 64 -7.17 11.14 6.72
C SER A 64 -5.70 10.84 6.97
N GLY A 65 -4.83 11.20 6.01
CA GLY A 65 -3.39 10.98 6.12
C GLY A 65 -2.90 9.56 5.78
N ALA A 66 -3.78 8.64 5.38
CA ALA A 66 -3.39 7.29 4.98
C ALA A 66 -2.43 7.31 3.77
N GLY A 67 -2.76 8.11 2.74
CA GLY A 67 -1.92 8.25 1.55
C GLY A 67 -0.53 8.80 1.87
N ASP A 68 -0.44 9.85 2.69
CA ASP A 68 0.84 10.42 3.12
C ASP A 68 1.66 9.41 3.92
N THR A 69 1.01 8.62 4.78
CA THR A 69 1.63 7.54 5.55
C THR A 69 2.20 6.46 4.64
N VAL A 70 1.44 6.05 3.61
CA VAL A 70 1.90 5.08 2.60
C VAL A 70 3.16 5.61 1.90
N ILE A 71 3.11 6.84 1.39
CA ILE A 71 4.23 7.43 0.65
C ILE A 71 5.47 7.57 1.55
N ALA A 72 5.31 8.14 2.75
CA ALA A 72 6.42 8.35 3.69
C ALA A 72 7.08 7.03 4.10
N THR A 73 6.29 6.02 4.45
CA THR A 73 6.79 4.70 4.85
C THR A 73 7.49 4.01 3.68
N LEU A 74 6.89 4.03 2.50
CA LEU A 74 7.44 3.41 1.30
C LEU A 74 8.79 4.05 0.93
N CYS A 75 8.87 5.39 0.91
CA CYS A 75 10.12 6.11 0.67
C CYS A 75 11.19 5.77 1.71
N ALA A 76 10.84 5.73 3.00
CA ALA A 76 11.79 5.40 4.07
C ALA A 76 12.35 3.99 3.93
N MET A 77 11.50 3.00 3.60
CA MET A 77 11.92 1.61 3.45
C MET A 77 12.80 1.41 2.20
N VAL A 78 12.39 1.97 1.06
CA VAL A 78 13.19 1.90 -0.18
C VAL A 78 14.54 2.59 0.01
N ALA A 79 14.58 3.76 0.65
CA ALA A 79 15.83 4.46 0.95
C ALA A 79 16.75 3.65 1.89
N SER A 80 16.17 2.76 2.70
CA SER A 80 16.89 1.85 3.60
C SER A 80 17.33 0.54 2.92
N GLY A 81 17.06 0.36 1.62
CA GLY A 81 17.45 -0.80 0.84
C GLY A 81 16.42 -1.93 0.77
N ALA A 82 15.20 -1.72 1.26
CA ALA A 82 14.11 -2.68 1.10
C ALA A 82 13.67 -2.77 -0.37
N SER A 83 13.21 -3.94 -0.79
CA SER A 83 12.51 -4.11 -2.07
C SER A 83 11.19 -3.32 -2.09
N MET A 84 10.69 -3.00 -3.28
CA MET A 84 9.42 -2.30 -3.43
C MET A 84 8.25 -3.10 -2.80
N ARG A 85 8.31 -4.44 -2.88
CA ARG A 85 7.33 -5.32 -2.27
C ARG A 85 7.35 -5.27 -0.74
N GLU A 86 8.52 -5.33 -0.12
CA GLU A 86 8.67 -5.19 1.34
C GLU A 86 8.22 -3.81 1.80
N ALA A 87 8.62 -2.76 1.08
CA ALA A 87 8.21 -1.39 1.36
C ALA A 87 6.69 -1.21 1.26
N ALA A 88 6.04 -1.77 0.25
CA ALA A 88 4.59 -1.77 0.10
C ALA A 88 3.90 -2.54 1.24
N ALA A 89 4.43 -3.70 1.65
CA ALA A 89 3.89 -4.44 2.78
C ALA A 89 3.92 -3.62 4.07
N LEU A 90 5.04 -2.98 4.39
CA LEU A 90 5.18 -2.14 5.59
C LEU A 90 4.34 -0.87 5.51
N ALA A 91 4.25 -0.24 4.34
CA ALA A 91 3.39 0.92 4.11
C ALA A 91 1.90 0.59 4.33
N ASN A 92 1.46 -0.61 3.95
CA ASN A 92 0.10 -1.08 4.20
C ASN A 92 -0.20 -1.24 5.69
N VAL A 93 0.76 -1.80 6.45
CA VAL A 93 0.65 -1.93 7.91
C VAL A 93 0.59 -0.55 8.56
N ALA A 94 1.52 0.34 8.21
CA ALA A 94 1.57 1.70 8.73
C ALA A 94 0.28 2.48 8.48
N ALA A 95 -0.24 2.41 7.25
CA ALA A 95 -1.53 3.02 6.91
C ALA A 95 -2.67 2.40 7.72
N GLY A 96 -2.68 1.07 7.87
CA GLY A 96 -3.64 0.36 8.71
C GLY A 96 -3.65 0.80 10.17
N CYS A 97 -2.48 1.11 10.75
CA CYS A 97 -2.38 1.66 12.09
C CYS A 97 -2.91 3.10 12.18
N VAL A 98 -2.53 3.96 11.23
CA VAL A 98 -2.94 5.37 11.25
C VAL A 98 -4.44 5.51 11.08
N VAL A 99 -5.06 4.72 10.19
CA VAL A 99 -6.51 4.83 9.96
C VAL A 99 -7.36 4.27 11.10
N ALA A 100 -6.76 3.59 12.08
CA ALA A 100 -7.44 3.09 13.26
C ALA A 100 -7.63 4.15 14.35
N GLU A 101 -6.99 5.30 14.20
CA GLU A 101 -7.01 6.40 15.16
C GLU A 101 -7.75 7.62 14.56
N PRO A 102 -8.41 8.44 15.38
CA PRO A 102 -9.08 9.64 14.89
C PRO A 102 -8.09 10.77 14.55
N GLY A 103 -8.26 11.39 13.38
CA GLY A 103 -7.46 12.51 12.92
C GLY A 103 -6.15 12.13 12.22
N ILE A 104 -5.31 13.13 11.93
CA ILE A 104 -4.03 12.94 11.23
C ILE A 104 -2.95 12.69 12.27
N ILE A 105 -2.63 11.41 12.49
CA ILE A 105 -1.56 10.99 13.39
C ILE A 105 -0.35 10.47 12.61
N ALA A 106 0.85 10.72 13.13
CA ALA A 106 2.07 10.18 12.55
C ALA A 106 2.33 8.75 13.08
N ILE A 107 2.75 7.85 12.19
CA ILE A 107 3.26 6.54 12.58
C ILE A 107 4.68 6.68 13.18
N THR A 108 4.96 5.93 14.25
CA THR A 108 6.31 5.82 14.82
C THR A 108 6.94 4.48 14.44
N SER A 109 8.27 4.39 14.49
CA SER A 109 8.98 3.13 14.27
C SER A 109 8.51 2.03 15.23
N ASP A 110 8.33 2.38 16.50
CA ASP A 110 7.95 1.42 17.54
C ASP A 110 6.53 0.89 17.30
N SER A 111 5.58 1.78 16.97
CA SER A 111 4.21 1.39 16.62
C SER A 111 4.18 0.48 15.38
N LEU A 112 4.98 0.79 14.36
CA LEU A 112 5.05 -0.03 13.15
C LEU A 112 5.65 -1.42 13.43
N LEU A 113 6.75 -1.48 14.18
CA LEU A 113 7.39 -2.74 14.59
C LEU A 113 6.43 -3.63 15.40
N ASN A 114 5.75 -3.04 16.38
CA ASN A 114 4.75 -3.77 17.17
C ASN A 114 3.63 -4.33 16.29
N ALA A 115 3.10 -3.53 15.36
CA ALA A 115 2.05 -3.97 14.46
C ALA A 115 2.49 -5.11 13.53
N VAL A 116 3.73 -5.08 13.03
CA VAL A 116 4.30 -6.16 12.21
C VAL A 116 4.42 -7.45 13.03
N HIS A 117 4.90 -7.39 14.27
CA HIS A 117 5.04 -8.56 15.13
C HIS A 117 3.68 -9.17 15.54
N GLU A 118 2.69 -8.33 15.82
CA GLU A 118 1.32 -8.79 16.09
C GLU A 118 0.74 -9.49 14.86
N ASP A 119 1.00 -8.99 13.65
CA ASP A 119 0.53 -9.58 12.40
C ASP A 119 1.16 -10.97 12.13
N GLU A 120 2.48 -11.11 12.30
CA GLU A 120 3.16 -12.41 12.20
C GLU A 120 2.63 -13.45 13.20
N SER A 121 2.23 -13.00 14.39
CA SER A 121 1.68 -13.89 15.43
C SER A 121 0.30 -14.44 15.07
N LEU A 122 -0.46 -13.76 14.21
CA LEU A 122 -1.80 -14.15 13.76
C LEU A 122 -1.78 -15.08 12.54
N GLU A 123 -0.67 -15.14 11.79
CA GLU A 123 -0.49 -16.04 10.63
C GLU A 123 0.14 -17.40 11.00
N ARG A 124 0.49 -17.62 12.27
CA ARG A 124 0.91 -18.94 12.76
C ARG A 124 -0.30 -19.89 12.84
N PRO A 125 -0.32 -21.03 12.13
CA PRO A 125 -1.32 -22.05 12.37
C PRO A 125 -1.13 -22.62 13.79
N LEU A 126 -2.23 -22.72 14.55
CA LEU A 126 -2.31 -23.49 15.79
C LEU A 126 -2.01 -24.97 15.55
#